data_AF-A0A9E2NGU5-F1
#
_entry.id   AF-A0A9E2NGU5-F1
#
_cell.length_a   1.000
_cell.length_b   1.000
_cell.length_c   1.000
_cell.angle_alpha   90.00
_cell.angle_beta   90.00
_cell.angle_gamma   90.00
#
_symmetry.space_group_name_H-M   'P 1'
#
loop_
_entity.id
_entity.type
_entity.pdbx_description
1 polymer ?
#
loop_
_entity_poly.entity_id
_entity_poly.type
_entity_poly.pdbx_seq_one_letter_code
_entity_poly.pdbx_strand_id
1 'polypeptide(L)' 'YHSSVEQAAATAARAGVNTLVLTHYVPPLVPGQESQWRDLASQEFGGRIELGDDLLTVSVGKPPR' A
#
# COMPACT_ATOMS: atom_id res chain seq x y z
N TYR A 1 -18.89 -2.99 -1.63
CA TYR A 1 -18.39 -2.12 -0.54
C TYR A 1 -16.87 -2.29 -0.52
N HIS A 2 -16.12 -1.19 -0.58
CA HIS A 2 -14.64 -1.18 -0.65
C HIS A 2 -14.08 -0.05 0.22
N SER A 3 -12.78 -0.12 0.55
CA SER A 3 -12.04 0.96 1.20
C SER A 3 -11.39 1.87 0.16
N SER A 4 -11.30 3.17 0.46
CA SER A 4 -10.38 4.06 -0.25
C SER A 4 -8.92 3.74 0.12
N VAL A 5 -7.98 4.29 -0.64
CA VAL A 5 -6.54 4.14 -0.40
C VAL A 5 -6.15 4.70 0.98
N GLU A 6 -6.65 5.89 1.29
CA GLU A 6 -6.42 6.61 2.54
C GLU A 6 -7.03 5.85 3.72
N GLN A 7 -8.21 5.24 3.56
CA GLN A 7 -8.82 4.42 4.61
C GLN A 7 -7.97 3.19 4.95
N ALA A 8 -7.39 2.53 3.94
CA ALA A 8 -6.47 1.41 4.14
C ALA A 8 -5.18 1.88 4.83
N ALA A 9 -4.62 3.01 4.39
CA ALA A 9 -3.42 3.61 4.95
C ALA A 9 -3.59 4.07 6.40
N ALA A 10 -4.66 4.80 6.72
CA ALA A 10 -5.00 5.19 8.08
C ALA A 10 -5.19 3.96 8.99
N THR A 11 -5.71 2.86 8.45
CA THR A 11 -5.83 1.61 9.20
C THR A 11 -4.48 0.99 9.51
N ALA A 12 -3.56 0.95 8.53
CA ALA A 12 -2.18 0.49 8.74
C ALA A 12 -1.45 1.34 9.79
N ALA A 13 -1.60 2.67 9.72
CA ALA A 13 -1.00 3.59 10.69
C ALA A 13 -1.50 3.34 12.10
N ARG A 14 -2.83 3.25 12.29
CA ARG A 14 -3.42 2.94 13.61
C ARG A 14 -3.00 1.58 14.16
N ALA A 15 -2.78 0.59 13.28
CA ALA A 15 -2.35 -0.74 13.67
C ALA A 15 -0.85 -0.84 14.00
N GLY A 16 -0.06 0.19 13.66
CA GLY A 16 1.39 0.21 13.92
C GLY A 16 2.18 -0.80 13.10
N VAL A 17 1.68 -1.21 11.93
CA VAL A 17 2.40 -2.12 11.03
C VAL A 17 3.52 -1.40 10.28
N ASN A 18 4.54 -2.15 9.83
CA ASN A 18 5.67 -1.57 9.08
C ASN A 18 5.47 -1.54 7.56
N THR A 19 4.53 -2.33 7.04
CA THR A 19 4.30 -2.47 5.59
C THR A 19 2.81 -2.57 5.30
N LEU A 20 2.36 -1.81 4.30
CA LEU A 20 1.03 -1.85 3.71
C LEU A 20 1.16 -2.32 2.27
N VAL A 21 0.43 -3.39 1.91
CA VAL A 21 0.31 -3.85 0.53
C VAL A 21 -1.11 -3.54 0.06
N LEU A 22 -1.25 -2.61 -0.88
CA LEU A 22 -2.53 -2.27 -1.50
C LEU A 22 -2.85 -3.29 -2.59
N THR A 23 -4.04 -3.87 -2.56
CA THR A 23 -4.51 -4.87 -3.54
C THR A 23 -6.02 -4.69 -3.75
N HIS A 24 -6.62 -5.55 -4.59
CA HIS A 24 -8.05 -5.56 -4.91
C HIS A 24 -8.57 -4.18 -5.37
N TYR A 25 -7.95 -3.67 -6.44
CA TYR A 25 -8.24 -2.36 -7.01
C TYR A 25 -9.61 -2.33 -7.70
N VAL A 26 -10.45 -1.35 -7.32
CA VAL A 26 -11.73 -1.09 -7.98
C VAL A 26 -11.93 0.42 -8.10
N PRO A 27 -11.91 1.01 -9.32
CA PRO A 27 -11.59 0.35 -10.60
C PRO A 27 -10.15 -0.20 -10.63
N PRO A 28 -9.83 -1.08 -11.61
CA PRO A 28 -8.47 -1.58 -11.76
C PRO A 28 -7.44 -0.45 -11.84
N LEU A 29 -6.29 -0.63 -11.20
CA LEU A 29 -5.15 0.25 -11.35
C LEU A 29 -4.68 0.18 -12.81
N VAL A 30 -4.61 1.33 -13.48
CA VAL A 30 -4.09 1.42 -14.85
C VAL A 30 -2.60 1.79 -14.85
N PRO A 31 -1.82 1.32 -15.84
CA PRO A 31 -0.40 1.66 -15.92
C PRO A 31 -0.15 3.17 -15.86
N GLY A 32 0.77 3.59 -15.01
CA GLY A 32 1.13 5.00 -14.79
C GLY A 32 0.42 5.67 -13.60
N GLN A 33 -0.52 4.99 -12.92
CA GLN A 33 -1.16 5.51 -11.70
C GLN A 33 -0.50 5.05 -10.40
N GLU A 34 0.56 4.25 -10.48
CA GLU A 34 1.22 3.65 -9.32
C GLU A 34 1.72 4.70 -8.34
N SER A 35 2.33 5.78 -8.85
CA SER A 35 2.82 6.87 -8.01
C SER A 35 1.67 7.58 -7.31
N GLN A 36 0.57 7.86 -8.01
CA GLN A 36 -0.61 8.51 -7.44
C GLN A 36 -1.17 7.71 -6.26
N TRP A 37 -1.25 6.38 -6.38
CA TRP A 37 -1.74 5.53 -5.30
C TRP A 37 -0.80 5.50 -4.09
N ARG A 38 0.51 5.45 -4.35
CA ARG A 38 1.53 5.55 -3.29
C ARG A 38 1.45 6.91 -2.59
N ASP A 39 1.27 7.98 -3.34
CA ASP A 39 1.15 9.35 -2.82
C ASP A 39 -0.09 9.51 -1.93
N LEU A 40 -1.25 8.98 -2.35
CA LEU A 40 -2.48 8.97 -1.55
C LEU A 40 -2.30 8.20 -0.24
N ALA A 41 -1.72 6.99 -0.29
CA ALA A 41 -1.47 6.21 0.92
C ALA A 41 -0.45 6.88 1.86
N SER A 42 0.56 7.54 1.29
CA SER A 42 1.62 8.22 2.07
C SER A 42 1.11 9.39 2.90
N GLN A 43 -0.06 9.95 2.59
CA GLN A 43 -0.69 11.00 3.39
C GLN A 43 -1.05 10.51 4.81
N GLU A 44 -1.40 9.22 4.93
CA GLU A 44 -1.88 8.64 6.19
C GLU A 44 -0.90 7.62 6.79
N PHE A 45 0.01 7.04 5.99
CA PHE A 45 0.91 5.98 6.42
C PHE A 45 2.37 6.25 6.03
N GLY A 46 3.24 6.39 7.04
CA GLY A 46 4.67 6.63 6.85
C GLY A 46 5.54 5.37 6.73
N GLY A 47 4.94 4.17 6.70
CA GLY A 47 5.66 2.91 6.52
C GLY A 47 5.92 2.56 5.07
N ARG A 48 6.41 1.33 4.82
CA ARG A 48 6.62 0.84 3.45
C ARG A 48 5.27 0.59 2.77
N ILE A 49 5.04 1.23 1.63
CA ILE A 49 3.84 1.02 0.82
C ILE A 49 4.23 0.15 -0.39
N GLU A 50 3.42 -0.85 -0.70
CA GLU A 50 3.57 -1.67 -1.91
C GLU A 50 2.24 -1.76 -2.67
N LEU A 51 2.34 -1.86 -3.98
CA LEU A 51 1.22 -2.13 -4.88
C LEU A 51 1.29 -3.59 -5.28
N GLY A 52 0.36 -4.40 -4.78
CA GLY A 52 0.28 -5.84 -4.95
C GLY A 52 -0.16 -6.28 -6.35
N ASP A 53 0.57 -5.84 -7.37
CA ASP A 53 0.45 -6.36 -8.73
C ASP A 53 0.75 -7.86 -8.75
N ASP A 54 0.21 -8.54 -9.76
CA ASP A 54 0.40 -9.98 -9.92
C ASP A 54 1.89 -10.34 -9.89
N LEU A 55 2.21 -11.38 -9.13
CA LEU A 55 3.56 -11.89 -8.88
C LEU A 55 4.48 -10.97 -8.04
N LEU A 56 3.96 -9.87 -7.46
CA LEU A 56 4.72 -9.10 -6.46
C LEU A 56 5.16 -10.04 -5.32
N THR A 57 6.45 -10.01 -5.01
CA THR A 57 7.02 -10.69 -3.85
C THR A 57 7.44 -9.69 -2.79
N VAL A 58 6.95 -9.87 -1.57
CA VAL A 58 7.32 -9.05 -0.41
C VAL A 58 8.14 -9.89 0.57
N SER A 59 9.37 -9.47 0.84
CA SER A 59 10.19 -10.07 1.91
C SER A 59 9.75 -9.53 3.27
N VAL A 60 9.58 -10.44 4.24
CA VAL A 60 9.24 -10.11 5.63
C VAL A 60 10.45 -10.39 6.51
N GLY A 61 10.94 -9.39 7.24
CA GLY A 61 12.14 -9.49 8.08
C GLY A 61 13.01 -8.22 7.99
N LYS A 62 14.18 -8.25 8.64
CA LYS A 62 15.10 -7.10 8.68
C LYS A 62 15.85 -6.96 7.34
N PRO A 63 15.96 -5.78 6.72
CA PRO A 63 16.91 -5.58 5.64
C PRO A 63 18.34 -5.83 6.16
N PRO A 64 19.25 -6.41 5.36
CA PRO A 64 20.64 -6.59 5.78
C PRO A 64 21.22 -5.23 6.21
N ARG A 65 21.96 -5.22 7.32
CA ARG A 65 22.69 -4.03 7.80
C ARG A 65 23.71 -3.57 6.77
#